data_AF-A0A0F9F4S1-F1
#
_entry.id   AF-A0A0F9F4S1-F1
#
_cell.length_a   1.000
_cell.length_b   1.000
_cell.length_c   1.000
_cell.angle_alpha   90.00
_cell.angle_beta   90.00
_cell.angle_gamma   90.00
#
_symmetry.space_group_name_H-M   'P 1'
#
loop_
_entity.id
_entity.type
_entity.pdbx_description
1 polymer ?
#
loop_
_entity_poly.entity_id
_entity_poly.type
_entity_poly.pdbx_seq_one_letter_code
_entity_poly.pdbx_strand_id
1 'polypeptide(L)'
;MTQGRITIEALDSSTLRGHVLCYGSAPDDVTGLNMTGSGKTLHWVAKRGAIGDWCVYCHWSSHDFVYILSQGDKVINRENIENILDIDDEVWARYRF
;
A
#
# COMPACT_ATOMS: atom_id res chain seq x y z
N MET A 1 4.25 11.60 -8.65
CA MET A 1 3.96 10.76 -7.47
C MET A 1 2.64 11.23 -6.90
N THR A 2 1.65 10.35 -6.82
CA THR A 2 0.41 10.65 -6.09
C THR A 2 0.58 10.05 -4.71
N GLN A 3 0.87 10.88 -3.72
CA GLN A 3 0.95 10.45 -2.33
C GLN A 3 -0.49 10.30 -1.81
N GLY A 4 -0.87 9.09 -1.43
CA GLY A 4 -2.18 8.84 -0.80
C GLY A 4 -2.11 9.13 0.69
N ARG A 5 -3.23 9.46 1.34
CA ARG A 5 -3.32 9.54 2.80
C ARG A 5 -4.32 8.52 3.31
N ILE A 6 -3.98 7.78 4.35
CA ILE A 6 -4.91 6.90 5.06
C ILE A 6 -5.09 7.46 6.46
N THR A 7 -6.34 7.64 6.89
CA THR A 7 -6.69 8.01 8.27
C THR A 7 -7.41 6.87 8.96
N ILE A 8 -7.49 6.92 10.28
CA ILE A 8 -8.19 5.88 11.05
C ILE A 8 -9.70 5.87 10.73
N GLU A 9 -10.30 7.03 10.49
CA GLU A 9 -11.71 7.13 10.10
C GLU A 9 -11.96 6.51 8.73
N ALA A 10 -11.01 6.64 7.79
CA ALA A 10 -11.09 6.00 6.48
C ALA A 10 -11.01 4.46 6.61
N LEU A 11 -10.19 3.95 7.54
CA LEU A 11 -10.13 2.52 7.85
C LEU A 11 -11.41 2.02 8.51
N ASP A 12 -11.97 2.78 9.44
CA ASP A 12 -13.14 2.36 10.24
C ASP A 12 -14.46 2.52 9.50
N SER A 13 -14.56 3.50 8.60
CA SER A 13 -15.72 3.64 7.69
C SER A 13 -15.73 2.59 6.58
N SER A 14 -14.58 1.97 6.26
CA SER A 14 -14.48 0.90 5.27
C SER A 14 -14.84 -0.46 5.90
N THR A 15 -16.12 -0.83 5.76
CA THR A 15 -16.66 -2.10 6.31
C THR A 15 -16.44 -3.31 5.39
N LEU A 16 -16.05 -3.07 4.13
CA LEU A 16 -15.88 -4.14 3.14
C LEU A 16 -14.45 -4.68 3.16
N ARG A 17 -14.32 -5.98 3.45
CA ARG A 17 -13.05 -6.70 3.34
C ARG A 17 -12.48 -6.54 1.92
N GLY A 18 -11.19 -6.21 1.82
CA GLY A 18 -10.50 -6.06 0.55
C GLY A 18 -10.82 -4.75 -0.18
N HIS A 19 -11.60 -3.86 0.42
CA HIS A 19 -11.84 -2.52 -0.11
C HIS A 19 -10.52 -1.78 -0.32
N VAL A 20 -10.35 -1.22 -1.52
CA VAL A 20 -9.17 -0.43 -1.87
C VAL A 20 -9.30 0.94 -1.20
N LEU A 21 -8.30 1.27 -0.38
CA LEU A 21 -8.24 2.55 0.31
C LEU A 21 -7.56 3.59 -0.57
N CYS A 22 -6.46 3.19 -1.20
CA CYS A 22 -5.72 4.00 -2.15
C CYS A 22 -4.83 3.09 -3.01
N TYR A 23 -4.37 3.62 -4.13
CA TYR A 23 -3.48 2.94 -5.06
C TYR A 23 -2.67 3.98 -5.81
N GLY A 24 -1.57 3.55 -6.41
CA GLY A 24 -0.71 4.46 -7.16
C GLY A 24 0.48 3.76 -7.78
N SER A 25 1.45 4.57 -8.16
CA SER A 25 2.73 4.11 -8.70
C SER A 25 3.88 4.85 -8.04
N ALA A 26 5.00 4.15 -7.89
CA ALA A 26 6.22 4.67 -7.29
C ALA A 26 7.45 4.01 -7.92
N PRO A 27 8.61 4.68 -7.93
CA PRO A 27 9.85 4.03 -8.31
C PRO A 27 10.25 2.96 -7.29
N ASP A 28 10.89 1.90 -7.76
CA ASP A 28 11.57 0.88 -6.96
C ASP A 28 12.99 1.35 -6.61
N ASP A 29 13.06 2.42 -5.83
CA ASP A 29 14.29 2.99 -5.28
C ASP A 29 14.01 3.67 -3.92
N VAL A 30 15.05 4.21 -3.28
CA VAL A 30 15.00 4.82 -1.93
C VAL A 30 14.02 5.99 -1.79
N THR A 31 13.56 6.59 -2.89
CA THR A 31 12.57 7.67 -2.89
C THR A 31 11.13 7.17 -3.00
N GLY A 32 10.95 5.88 -3.31
CA GLY A 32 9.66 5.23 -3.46
C GLY A 32 9.52 3.97 -2.61
N LEU A 33 8.93 2.93 -3.18
CA LEU A 33 8.55 1.71 -2.44
C LEU A 33 9.73 0.75 -2.16
N ASN A 34 10.87 0.99 -2.80
CA ASN A 34 12.16 0.30 -2.59
C ASN A 34 12.08 -1.18 -2.20
N MET A 35 11.49 -2.01 -3.06
CA MET A 35 11.34 -3.45 -2.84
C MET A 35 12.59 -4.23 -3.23
N THR A 36 13.15 -3.92 -4.41
CA THR A 36 14.36 -4.60 -4.93
C THR A 36 15.45 -3.64 -5.38
N GLY A 37 15.18 -2.33 -5.42
CA GLY A 37 16.15 -1.32 -5.85
C GLY A 37 16.41 -1.35 -7.37
N SER A 38 15.46 -1.81 -8.17
CA SER A 38 15.61 -1.96 -9.62
C SER A 38 15.54 -0.65 -10.41
N GLY A 39 15.07 0.43 -9.79
CA GLY A 39 14.79 1.72 -10.44
C GLY A 39 13.59 1.68 -11.41
N LYS A 40 12.89 0.55 -11.54
CA LYS A 40 11.68 0.42 -12.35
C LYS A 40 10.45 0.90 -11.58
N THR A 41 9.35 1.13 -12.28
CA THR A 41 8.09 1.52 -11.64
C THR A 41 7.35 0.31 -11.07
N LEU A 42 6.89 0.46 -9.82
CA LEU A 42 5.94 -0.43 -9.18
C LEU A 42 4.56 0.23 -9.16
N HIS A 43 3.53 -0.57 -9.38
CA HIS A 43 2.17 -0.24 -9.01
C HIS A 43 1.92 -0.79 -7.60
N TRP A 44 1.14 -0.07 -6.80
CA TRP A 44 0.80 -0.47 -5.44
C TRP A 44 -0.67 -0.21 -5.12
N VAL A 45 -1.19 -0.99 -4.17
CA VAL A 45 -2.57 -0.90 -3.66
C VAL A 45 -2.55 -1.10 -2.15
N ALA A 46 -3.09 -0.13 -1.41
CA ALA A 46 -3.44 -0.31 -0.02
C ALA A 46 -4.89 -0.77 0.08
N LYS A 47 -5.14 -1.86 0.82
CA LYS A 47 -6.49 -2.39 0.99
C LYS A 47 -6.80 -2.78 2.43
N ARG A 48 -8.09 -2.72 2.74
CA ARG A 48 -8.64 -3.18 4.01
C ARG A 48 -8.47 -4.69 4.16
N GLY A 49 -8.01 -5.10 5.34
CA GLY A 49 -8.02 -6.50 5.78
C GLY A 49 -9.39 -6.93 6.26
N ALA A 50 -9.45 -8.01 7.04
CA ALA A 50 -10.70 -8.64 7.45
C ALA A 50 -11.16 -8.26 8.86
N ILE A 51 -10.24 -7.85 9.73
CA ILE A 51 -10.48 -7.68 11.17
C ILE A 51 -10.21 -6.26 11.65
N GLY A 52 -10.41 -5.29 10.76
CA GLY A 52 -10.09 -3.91 11.08
C GLY A 52 -8.59 -3.57 10.90
N ASP A 53 -7.85 -4.42 10.18
CA ASP A 53 -6.46 -4.27 9.76
C ASP A 53 -6.32 -3.79 8.31
N TRP A 54 -5.11 -3.46 7.85
CA TRP A 54 -4.85 -3.07 6.46
C TRP A 54 -3.45 -3.48 6.00
N CYS A 55 -3.20 -3.44 4.70
CA CYS A 55 -1.88 -3.75 4.14
C CYS A 55 -1.69 -3.14 2.75
N VAL A 56 -0.42 -2.98 2.36
CA VAL A 56 -0.01 -2.54 1.03
C VAL A 56 0.53 -3.73 0.25
N TYR A 57 0.10 -3.83 -1.00
CA TYR A 57 0.61 -4.77 -1.99
C TYR A 57 1.19 -4.03 -3.18
N CYS A 58 2.20 -4.60 -3.81
CA CYS A 58 2.77 -4.06 -5.03
C CYS A 58 3.12 -5.12 -6.05
N HIS A 59 3.31 -4.67 -7.30
CA HIS A 59 3.91 -5.47 -8.36
C HIS A 59 4.47 -4.54 -9.44
N TRP A 60 5.20 -5.08 -10.40
CA TRP A 60 5.69 -4.32 -11.56
C TRP A 60 4.55 -3.62 -12.30
N SER A 61 4.82 -2.40 -12.79
CA SER A 61 3.85 -1.57 -13.50
C SER A 61 3.35 -2.17 -14.84
N SER A 62 3.91 -3.30 -15.28
CA SER A 62 3.40 -4.09 -16.39
C SER A 62 2.09 -4.82 -16.08
N HIS A 63 1.69 -4.89 -14.80
CA HIS A 63 0.44 -5.47 -14.35
C HIS A 63 -0.50 -4.40 -13.78
N ASP A 64 -1.80 -4.65 -13.86
CA ASP A 64 -2.82 -3.74 -13.34
C ASP A 64 -3.08 -3.92 -11.84
N PHE A 65 -3.92 -3.05 -11.29
CA PHE A 65 -4.28 -3.10 -9.86
C PHE A 65 -5.10 -4.34 -9.50
N VAL A 66 -5.85 -4.92 -10.44
CA VAL A 66 -6.64 -6.15 -10.22
C VAL A 66 -5.70 -7.33 -10.00
N TYR A 67 -4.63 -7.42 -10.79
CA TYR A 67 -3.57 -8.40 -10.58
C TYR A 67 -2.94 -8.23 -9.20
N ILE A 68 -2.57 -7.02 -8.80
CA ILE A 68 -1.95 -6.75 -7.48
C ILE A 68 -2.87 -7.17 -6.33
N LEU A 69 -4.17 -6.96 -6.45
CA LEU A 69 -5.14 -7.38 -5.42
C LEU A 69 -5.11 -8.88 -5.14
N SER A 70 -4.71 -9.69 -6.11
CA SER A 70 -4.73 -11.16 -6.04
C SER A 70 -3.34 -11.81 -5.96
N GLN A 71 -2.31 -11.20 -6.55
CA GLN A 71 -0.97 -11.78 -6.74
C GLN A 71 0.16 -10.83 -6.31
N GLY A 72 -0.17 -9.63 -5.81
CA GLY A 72 0.84 -8.65 -5.40
C GLY A 72 1.67 -9.12 -4.21
N ASP A 73 2.90 -8.63 -4.15
CA ASP A 73 3.81 -8.84 -3.04
C ASP A 73 3.44 -7.89 -1.90
N LYS A 74 3.36 -8.43 -0.68
CA LYS A 74 3.07 -7.60 0.51
C LYS A 74 4.31 -6.77 0.84
N VAL A 75 4.11 -5.46 0.98
CA VAL A 75 5.15 -4.54 1.48
C VAL A 75 5.19 -4.65 3.01
N ILE A 76 6.36 -4.81 3.61
CA ILE A 76 6.48 -5.01 5.07
C ILE A 76 7.25 -3.89 5.77
N ASN A 77 8.04 -3.12 5.01
CA ASN A 77 8.87 -2.06 5.55
C ASN A 77 8.05 -0.77 5.69
N ARG A 78 8.03 -0.20 6.90
CA ARG A 78 7.31 1.04 7.22
C ARG A 78 7.80 2.23 6.41
N GLU A 79 9.11 2.46 6.38
CA GLU A 79 9.72 3.62 5.71
C GLU A 79 9.36 3.63 4.22
N ASN A 80 9.42 2.46 3.57
CA ASN A 80 9.02 2.31 2.17
C ASN A 80 7.53 2.63 1.94
N ILE A 81 6.67 2.29 2.91
CA ILE A 81 5.23 2.60 2.85
C ILE A 81 5.01 4.09 3.07
N GLU A 82 5.72 4.72 4.00
CA GLU A 82 5.61 6.16 4.29
C GLU A 82 6.10 7.03 3.12
N ASN A 83 7.00 6.52 2.27
CA ASN A 83 7.39 7.18 1.01
C ASN A 83 6.22 7.35 0.02
N ILE A 84 5.22 6.49 0.07
CA ILE A 84 4.07 6.50 -0.87
C ILE A 84 2.75 6.88 -0.21
N LEU A 85 2.67 6.78 1.12
CA LEU A 85 1.46 7.02 1.89
C LEU A 85 1.74 7.87 3.13
N ASP A 86 0.96 8.92 3.29
CA ASP A 86 0.85 9.65 4.54
C ASP A 86 -0.03 8.84 5.51
N ILE A 87 0.61 8.33 6.57
CA ILE A 87 -0.01 7.53 7.64
C ILE A 87 0.51 8.00 8.99
N ASP A 88 -0.36 7.96 9.99
CA ASP A 88 0.03 8.18 11.39
C ASP A 88 0.28 6.85 12.12
N ASP A 89 0.75 6.94 13.36
CA ASP A 89 1.04 5.78 14.20
C ASP A 89 -0.21 4.94 14.53
N GLU A 90 -1.39 5.56 14.60
CA GLU A 90 -2.64 4.85 14.89
C GLU A 90 -3.05 3.96 13.71
N VAL A 91 -2.94 4.49 12.49
CA VAL A 91 -3.11 3.74 11.25
C VAL A 91 -2.04 2.64 11.16
N TRP A 92 -0.76 2.95 11.40
CA TRP A 92 0.33 1.97 11.35
C TRP A 92 0.15 0.82 12.35
N ALA A 93 -0.36 1.10 13.55
CA ALA A 93 -0.63 0.08 14.57
C ALA A 93 -1.58 -1.04 14.10
N ARG A 94 -2.38 -0.78 13.06
CA ARG A 94 -3.30 -1.75 12.45
C ARG A 94 -2.76 -2.37 11.16
N TYR A 95 -1.47 -2.21 10.88
CA TYR A 95 -0.81 -2.83 9.74
C TYR A 95 -0.76 -4.35 9.92
N ARG A 96 -1.15 -5.09 8.89
CA ARG A 96 -1.11 -6.55 8.89
C ARG A 96 0.25 -7.04 8.41
N PHE A 97 1.09 -7.46 9.35
CA PHE A 97 2.31 -8.21 9.08
C PHE A 97 2.03 -9.57 8.43
#